data_AF-A0A502FQC0-F1
#
_entry.id   AF-A0A502FQC0-F1
#
_cell.length_a   1.000
_cell.length_b   1.000
_cell.length_c   1.000
_cell.angle_alpha   90.00
_cell.angle_beta   90.00
_cell.angle_gamma   90.00
#
_symmetry.space_group_name_H-M   'P 1'
#
loop_
_entity.id
_entity.type
_entity.pdbx_description
1 polymer ?
#
loop_
_entity_poly.entity_id
_entity_poly.type
_entity_poly.pdbx_seq_one_letter_code
_entity_poly.pdbx_strand_id
1 'polypeptide(L)'
;MSAVMDEEIKRWTARRKSALVLEIIQGKTTLSEASRQFDLPPSEIESWVEDGKRGMENALRAKPEDVREQYERQLKDLQEA
;
A
#
# COMPACT_ATOMS: atom_id res chain seq x y z
N MET A 1 -26.81 3.17 12.68
CA MET A 1 -25.65 3.76 11.99
C MET A 1 -25.24 2.83 10.84
N SER A 2 -26.05 2.70 9.78
CA SER A 2 -26.11 1.42 9.03
C SER A 2 -26.54 1.50 7.56
N ALA A 3 -26.09 2.49 6.78
CA ALA A 3 -26.36 2.44 5.33
C ALA A 3 -25.27 3.10 4.49
N VAL A 4 -24.68 4.19 5.00
CA VAL A 4 -23.73 4.99 4.21
C VAL A 4 -22.33 4.35 4.12
N MET A 5 -21.95 3.50 5.09
CA MET A 5 -20.61 2.88 5.11
C MET A 5 -20.50 1.64 4.21
N ASP A 6 -21.59 0.88 4.02
CA ASP A 6 -21.56 -0.34 3.20
C ASP A 6 -21.50 -0.06 1.69
N GLU A 7 -22.16 1.00 1.20
CA GLU A 7 -22.06 1.36 -0.23
C GLU A 7 -20.69 1.94 -0.60
N GLU A 8 -20.01 2.58 0.34
CA GLU A 8 -18.74 3.26 0.08
C GLU A 8 -17.58 2.29 -0.14
N ILE A 9 -17.62 1.06 0.40
CA ILE A 9 -16.50 0.10 0.36
C ILE A 9 -16.41 -0.65 -0.99
N LYS A 10 -17.23 -0.33 -2.00
CA LYS A 10 -17.09 -0.98 -3.32
C LYS A 10 -15.75 -0.70 -4.03
N ARG A 11 -14.99 0.32 -3.61
CA ARG A 11 -13.69 0.68 -4.21
C ARG A 11 -12.55 0.72 -3.21
N TRP A 12 -11.60 -0.19 -3.39
CA TRP A 12 -10.33 -0.20 -2.68
C TRP A 12 -9.32 0.78 -3.29
N THR A 13 -9.37 2.03 -2.84
CA THR A 13 -8.36 3.04 -3.16
C THR A 13 -7.05 2.78 -2.39
N ALA A 14 -5.93 3.31 -2.89
CA ALA A 14 -4.63 3.18 -2.23
C ALA A 14 -4.65 3.65 -0.76
N ARG A 15 -5.41 4.71 -0.45
CA ARG A 15 -5.58 5.22 0.91
C ARG A 15 -6.32 4.24 1.83
N ARG A 16 -7.34 3.54 1.33
CA ARG A 16 -8.07 2.53 2.11
C ARG A 16 -7.24 1.27 2.30
N LYS A 17 -6.60 0.78 1.23
CA LYS A 17 -5.70 -0.38 1.30
C LYS A 17 -4.61 -0.17 2.35
N SER A 18 -3.95 0.99 2.32
CA SER A 18 -2.91 1.34 3.30
C SER A 18 -3.44 1.42 4.74
N ALA A 19 -4.63 1.99 4.97
CA ALA A 19 -5.25 2.01 6.29
C ALA A 19 -5.47 0.59 6.84
N LEU A 20 -6.07 -0.30 6.03
CA LEU A 20 -6.31 -1.69 6.43
C LEU A 20 -4.99 -2.44 6.69
N VAL A 21 -4.01 -2.31 5.79
CA VAL A 21 -2.69 -2.93 5.93
C VAL A 21 -2.00 -2.48 7.22
N LEU A 22 -2.09 -1.19 7.58
CA LEU A 22 -1.52 -0.67 8.83
C LEU A 22 -2.22 -1.25 10.06
N GLU A 23 -3.55 -1.39 10.05
CA GLU A 23 -4.28 -2.01 11.15
C GLU A 23 -3.87 -3.48 11.37
N ILE A 24 -3.64 -4.22 10.28
CA ILE A 24 -3.14 -5.60 10.32
C ILE A 24 -1.72 -5.66 10.88
N ILE A 25 -0.80 -4.82 10.38
CA ILE A 25 0.59 -4.78 10.85
C ILE A 25 0.67 -4.37 12.33
N GLN A 26 -0.20 -3.47 12.77
CA GLN A 26 -0.29 -3.03 14.17
C GLN A 26 -1.01 -4.03 15.08
N GLY A 27 -1.55 -5.13 14.53
CA GLY A 27 -2.28 -6.14 15.30
C GLY A 27 -3.66 -5.71 15.80
N LYS A 28 -4.23 -4.63 15.24
CA LYS A 28 -5.58 -4.13 15.60
C LYS A 28 -6.70 -4.97 14.99
N THR A 29 -6.42 -5.58 13.85
CA THR A 29 -7.28 -6.58 13.20
C THR A 29 -6.41 -7.69 12.64
N THR A 30 -6.96 -8.89 12.52
CA THR A 30 -6.30 -9.98 11.81
C THR A 30 -6.71 -10.00 10.33
N LEU A 31 -5.91 -10.68 9.51
CA LEU A 31 -6.22 -10.89 8.10
C LEU A 31 -7.56 -11.63 7.91
N SER A 32 -7.85 -12.62 8.76
CA SER A 32 -9.11 -13.38 8.70
C SER A 32 -10.32 -12.54 9.13
N GLU A 33 -10.17 -11.63 10.09
CA GLU A 33 -11.25 -10.70 10.47
C GLU A 33 -11.53 -9.70 9.36
N ALA A 34 -10.48 -9.10 8.78
CA ALA A 34 -10.59 -8.18 7.66
C ALA A 34 -11.22 -8.84 6.43
N SER A 35 -10.82 -10.07 6.11
CA SER A 35 -11.39 -10.85 5.00
C SER A 35 -12.89 -11.04 5.17
N ARG A 36 -13.35 -11.44 6.36
CA ARG A 36 -14.79 -11.60 6.65
C ARG A 36 -15.55 -10.27 6.66
N GLN A 37 -14.93 -9.21 7.20
CA GLN A 37 -15.57 -7.91 7.34
C GLN A 37 -15.80 -7.21 5.99
N PHE A 38 -14.84 -7.33 5.07
CA PHE A 38 -14.88 -6.63 3.79
C PHE A 38 -15.18 -7.53 2.60
N ASP A 39 -15.54 -8.80 2.86
CA ASP A 39 -15.80 -9.83 1.84
C ASP A 39 -14.69 -9.91 0.78
N LEU A 40 -13.45 -9.90 1.24
CA LEU A 40 -12.26 -9.98 0.40
C LEU A 40 -11.59 -11.35 0.54
N PRO A 41 -11.03 -11.91 -0.55
CA PRO A 41 -10.17 -13.07 -0.46
C PRO A 41 -8.99 -12.83 0.50
N PRO A 42 -8.70 -13.75 1.43
CA PRO A 42 -7.54 -13.66 2.31
C PRO A 42 -6.23 -13.38 1.56
N SER A 43 -6.03 -14.01 0.40
CA SER A 43 -4.85 -13.85 -0.46
C SER A 43 -4.70 -12.44 -1.05
N GLU A 44 -5.80 -11.74 -1.31
CA GLU A 44 -5.77 -10.37 -1.81
C GLU A 44 -5.27 -9.42 -0.71
N ILE A 45 -5.78 -9.57 0.51
CA ILE A 45 -5.32 -8.79 1.67
C ILE A 45 -3.85 -9.11 1.99
N GLU A 46 -3.46 -10.39 1.93
CA GLU A 46 -2.08 -10.83 2.10
C GLU A 46 -1.14 -10.13 1.12
N SER A 47 -1.52 -10.08 -0.16
CA SER A 47 -0.74 -9.41 -1.20
C SER A 47 -0.51 -7.92 -0.88
N TRP A 48 -1.50 -7.22 -0.33
CA TRP A 48 -1.36 -5.81 0.03
C TRP A 48 -0.46 -5.61 1.23
N VAL A 49 -0.49 -6.53 2.19
CA VAL A 49 0.40 -6.50 3.36
C VAL A 49 1.85 -6.72 2.92
N GLU A 50 2.09 -7.67 2.01
CA GLU A 50 3.41 -7.90 1.43
C GLU A 50 3.92 -6.70 0.62
N ASP A 51 3.08 -6.14 -0.25
CA ASP A 51 3.39 -4.92 -1.01
C ASP A 51 3.73 -3.74 -0.09
N GLY A 52 2.94 -3.55 0.97
CA GLY A 52 3.17 -2.50 1.96
C GLY A 52 4.51 -2.68 2.69
N LYS A 53 4.85 -3.91 3.11
CA LYS A 53 6.13 -4.23 3.74
C LYS A 53 7.31 -3.99 2.79
N ARG A 54 7.21 -4.45 1.53
CA ARG A 54 8.24 -4.23 0.51
C ARG A 54 8.44 -2.74 0.20
N GLY A 55 7.34 -1.99 0.08
CA GLY A 55 7.39 -0.54 -0.13
C GLY A 55 8.09 0.19 1.02
N MET A 56 7.81 -0.22 2.26
CA MET A 56 8.48 0.32 3.45
C MET A 56 9.98 -0.02 3.45
N GLU A 57 10.35 -1.28 3.18
CA GLU A 57 11.76 -1.69 3.09
C GLU A 57 12.51 -0.89 2.03
N ASN A 58 11.91 -0.71 0.84
CA ASN A 58 12.50 0.08 -0.24
C ASN A 58 12.67 1.54 0.15
N ALA A 59 11.67 2.14 0.79
CA ALA A 59 11.75 3.51 1.28
C ALA A 59 12.83 3.71 2.35
N LEU A 60 13.03 2.71 3.22
CA LEU A 60 14.07 2.74 4.25
C LEU A 60 15.47 2.43 3.70
N ARG A 61 15.56 1.66 2.61
CA ARG A 61 16.83 1.36 1.92
C ARG A 61 17.31 2.53 1.05
N ALA A 62 16.39 3.31 0.49
CA ALA A 62 16.73 4.41 -0.40
C ALA A 62 17.54 5.49 0.34
N LYS A 63 18.76 5.76 -0.13
CA LYS A 63 19.52 6.95 0.29
C LYS A 63 19.01 8.16 -0.48
N PRO A 64 18.77 9.31 0.17
CA PRO A 64 18.31 10.52 -0.50
C PRO A 64 19.22 10.96 -1.67
N GLU A 65 20.53 10.74 -1.55
CA GLU A 65 21.52 11.06 -2.59
C GLU A 65 21.36 10.17 -3.83
N ASP A 66 21.15 8.86 -3.64
CA ASP A 66 20.99 7.88 -4.74
C ASP A 66 19.72 8.17 -5.55
N VAL A 67 18.63 8.57 -4.87
CA VAL A 67 17.37 8.92 -5.53
C VAL A 67 17.54 10.19 -6.38
N ARG A 68 18.23 11.20 -5.85
CA ARG A 68 18.52 12.44 -6.57
C ARG A 68 19.42 12.18 -7.79
N GLU A 69 20.49 11.41 -7.63
CA GLU A 69 21.37 11.05 -8.74
C GLU A 69 20.61 10.26 -9.84
N GLN A 70 19.70 9.35 -9.46
CA GLN A 70 18.85 8.65 -10.43
C GLN A 70 17.94 9.60 -11.21
N TYR A 71 17.31 10.57 -10.54
CA TYR A 71 16.50 11.59 -11.22
C TYR A 71 17.34 12.49 -12.13
N GLU A 72 18.51 12.93 -11.68
CA GLU A 72 19.43 13.75 -12.48
C GLU A 72 19.94 12.99 -13.72
N ARG A 73 20.17 11.68 -13.60
CA ARG A 73 20.54 10.81 -14.73
C ARG A 73 19.41 10.64 -15.74
N GLN A 74 18.18 10.39 -15.26
CA GLN A 74 17.00 10.32 -16.14
C GLN A 74 16.75 11.63 -16.88
N LEU A 75 16.96 12.78 -16.23
CA LEU A 75 16.84 14.09 -16.87
C LEU A 75 17.88 14.30 -17.98
N LYS A 76 19.12 13.85 -17.76
CA LYS A 76 20.17 13.89 -18.80
C LYS A 76 19.85 12.99 -19.98
N ASP A 77 19.47 11.74 -19.73
CA ASP A 77 19.13 10.78 -20.80
C ASP A 77 17.94 11.27 -21.65
N LEU A 78 16.97 11.98 -21.04
CA LEU A 78 15.84 12.60 -21.74
C LEU A 78 16.19 13.87 -22.52
N GLN A 79 17.24 14.59 -22.11
CA GLN A 79 17.71 15.80 -22.80
C GLN A 79 18.68 15.49 -23.96
N GLU A 80 19.34 14.33 -23.91
CA GLU A 80 20.29 13.88 -24.93
C GLU A 80 19.64 13.05 -26.06
N ALA A 81 18.33 12.77 -25.97
CA ALA A 81 17.52 12.09 -27.00
C ALA A 81 16.81 13.07 -27.94
#